data_AF-A0A9D2VEI6-F1
#
_entry.id   AF-A0A9D2VEI6-F1
#
_cell.length_a   1.000
_cell.length_b   1.000
_cell.length_c   1.000
_cell.angle_alpha   90.00
_cell.angle_beta   90.00
_cell.angle_gamma   90.00
#
_symmetry.space_group_name_H-M   'P 1'
#
loop_
_entity.id
_entity.type
_entity.pdbx_description
1 polymer ?
#
loop_
_entity_poly.entity_id
_entity_poly.type
_entity_poly.pdbx_seq_one_letter_code
_entity_poly.pdbx_strand_id
1 'polypeptide(L)'
;MMKKSLLVVSSLVMSLGFHSAQAQNPTPQQAYNDAMAVCNQLNEAAAKQNCKRDAGAALQQAKRTPPAQISESTLTQNRIARCRALQSASAQEDCVAQMTGQIPSKEFGSVEGGGILRESTITIQEEPTSVVPTNPVRSIPTQPAPIR
;
A
#
# COMPACT_ATOMS: atom_id res chain seq x y z
N MET A 1 42.09 59.96 -10.68
CA MET A 1 40.64 59.81 -10.41
C MET A 1 40.28 58.32 -10.42
N MET A 2 40.18 57.70 -9.24
CA MET A 2 39.83 56.27 -9.09
C MET A 2 38.31 56.12 -9.03
N LYS A 3 37.70 55.45 -10.02
CA LYS A 3 36.30 55.06 -9.98
C LYS A 3 36.22 53.63 -9.44
N LYS A 4 35.81 53.51 -8.18
CA LYS A 4 35.51 52.24 -7.51
C LYS A 4 34.15 51.76 -8.01
N SER A 5 34.13 50.80 -8.94
CA SER A 5 32.90 50.11 -9.34
C SER A 5 32.58 49.05 -8.28
N LEU A 6 31.59 49.36 -7.44
CA LEU A 6 31.01 48.43 -6.47
C LEU A 6 30.09 47.47 -7.25
N LEU A 7 30.52 46.22 -7.45
CA LEU A 7 29.66 45.16 -7.97
C LEU A 7 28.87 44.54 -6.82
N VAL A 8 27.57 44.84 -6.76
CA VAL A 8 26.61 44.18 -5.86
C VAL A 8 26.21 42.85 -6.52
N VAL A 9 26.73 41.74 -5.99
CA VAL A 9 26.31 40.40 -6.38
C VAL A 9 24.98 40.11 -5.68
N SER A 10 23.88 40.27 -6.41
CA SER A 10 22.55 39.86 -5.95
C SER A 10 22.41 38.35 -6.17
N SER A 11 22.57 37.58 -5.09
CA SER A 11 22.35 36.13 -5.10
C SER A 11 20.85 35.83 -5.18
N LEU A 12 20.36 35.55 -6.38
CA LEU A 12 19.02 35.03 -6.62
C LEU A 12 18.98 33.56 -6.18
N VAL A 13 18.53 33.31 -4.95
CA VAL A 13 18.27 31.95 -4.44
C VAL A 13 17.00 31.43 -5.10
N MET A 14 17.16 30.57 -6.10
CA MET A 14 16.06 29.88 -6.76
C MET A 14 15.64 28.67 -5.91
N SER A 15 14.69 28.91 -4.99
CA SER A 15 14.06 27.86 -4.19
C SER A 15 13.24 26.93 -5.09
N LEU A 16 13.81 25.78 -5.46
CA LEU A 16 13.09 24.66 -6.06
C LEU A 16 12.19 24.04 -4.98
N GLY A 17 10.99 24.60 -4.80
CA GLY A 17 9.95 23.99 -4.00
C GLY A 17 9.45 22.72 -4.71
N PHE A 18 9.80 21.56 -4.17
CA PHE A 18 9.17 20.28 -4.52
C PHE A 18 7.67 20.40 -4.22
N HIS A 19 6.87 20.75 -5.23
CA HIS A 19 5.42 20.65 -5.12
C HIS A 19 5.05 19.18 -5.19
N SER A 20 4.74 18.59 -4.04
CA SER A 20 4.01 17.33 -3.98
C SER A 20 2.70 17.53 -4.74
N ALA A 21 2.61 16.96 -5.95
CA ALA A 21 1.37 16.95 -6.71
C ALA A 21 0.35 16.14 -5.91
N GLN A 22 -0.51 16.84 -5.16
CA GLN A 22 -1.68 16.22 -4.58
C GLN A 22 -2.55 15.77 -5.73
N ALA A 23 -2.58 14.47 -6.00
CA ALA A 23 -3.44 13.88 -7.02
C ALA A 23 -4.90 14.16 -6.63
N GLN A 24 -5.47 15.23 -7.18
CA GLN A 24 -6.89 15.50 -7.06
C GLN A 24 -7.61 14.43 -7.87
N ASN A 25 -8.51 13.69 -7.21
CA ASN A 25 -9.36 12.74 -7.90
C ASN A 25 -10.19 13.51 -8.94
N PRO A 26 -10.16 13.12 -10.23
CA PRO A 26 -10.93 13.80 -11.25
C PRO A 26 -12.43 13.71 -10.92
N THR A 27 -13.18 14.77 -11.22
CA THR A 27 -14.64 14.71 -11.15
C THR A 27 -15.16 13.58 -12.05
N PRO A 28 -16.33 12.98 -11.76
CA PRO A 28 -16.89 11.94 -12.61
C PRO A 28 -17.01 12.33 -14.10
N GLN A 29 -17.28 13.61 -14.37
CA GLN A 29 -17.35 14.13 -15.73
C GLN A 29 -15.97 14.24 -16.39
N GLN A 30 -14.93 14.65 -15.66
CA GLN A 30 -13.56 14.66 -16.17
C GLN A 30 -13.09 13.23 -16.48
N ALA A 31 -13.30 12.29 -15.55
CA ALA A 31 -12.97 10.88 -15.75
C ALA A 31 -13.69 10.28 -16.97
N TYR A 32 -14.95 10.64 -17.21
CA TYR A 32 -15.68 10.25 -18.42
C TYR A 32 -15.04 10.84 -19.68
N ASN A 33 -14.70 12.13 -19.68
CA ASN A 33 -14.09 12.77 -20.85
C ASN A 33 -12.73 12.14 -21.20
N ASP A 34 -11.92 11.84 -20.18
CA ASP A 34 -10.63 11.16 -20.34
C ASP A 34 -10.83 9.75 -20.91
N ALA A 35 -11.80 8.99 -20.37
CA ALA A 35 -12.15 7.67 -20.88
C ALA A 35 -12.62 7.75 -22.34
N MET A 36 -13.43 8.75 -22.73
CA MET A 36 -13.87 8.93 -24.11
C MET A 36 -12.70 9.23 -25.06
N ALA A 37 -11.70 10.01 -24.61
CA ALA A 37 -10.49 10.27 -25.38
C ALA A 37 -9.71 8.96 -25.64
N VAL A 38 -9.56 8.11 -24.61
CA VAL A 38 -8.94 6.79 -24.75
C VAL A 38 -9.76 5.88 -25.68
N CYS A 39 -11.08 5.79 -25.49
CA CYS A 39 -11.94 4.94 -26.33
C CYS A 39 -11.89 5.35 -27.81
N ASN A 40 -11.72 6.63 -28.12
CA ASN A 40 -11.64 7.11 -29.49
C ASN A 40 -10.37 6.65 -30.23
N GLN A 41 -9.29 6.33 -29.50
CA GLN A 41 -8.04 5.82 -30.05
C GLN A 41 -8.11 4.33 -30.45
N LEU A 42 -9.15 3.62 -30.05
CA LEU A 42 -9.33 2.21 -30.43
C LEU A 42 -9.63 2.06 -31.93
N ASN A 43 -8.98 1.12 -32.59
CA ASN A 43 -9.19 0.87 -34.02
C ASN A 43 -10.41 -0.04 -34.27
N GLU A 44 -10.58 -1.06 -33.45
CA GLU A 44 -11.68 -2.02 -33.57
C GLU A 44 -13.03 -1.36 -33.20
N ALA A 45 -13.97 -1.36 -34.14
CA ALA A 45 -15.27 -0.70 -33.98
C ALA A 45 -16.05 -1.25 -32.78
N ALA A 46 -16.06 -2.58 -32.60
CA ALA A 46 -16.73 -3.23 -31.47
C ALA A 46 -16.08 -2.86 -30.13
N ALA A 47 -14.74 -2.82 -30.05
CA ALA A 47 -14.02 -2.43 -28.85
C ALA A 47 -14.29 -0.96 -28.49
N LYS A 48 -14.26 -0.06 -29.49
CA LYS A 48 -14.61 1.36 -29.33
C LYS A 48 -16.03 1.54 -28.79
N GLN A 49 -16.99 0.82 -29.35
CA GLN A 49 -18.39 0.89 -28.90
C GLN A 49 -18.55 0.39 -27.46
N ASN A 50 -17.96 -0.75 -27.13
CA ASN A 50 -18.01 -1.31 -25.78
C ASN A 50 -17.36 -0.37 -24.76
N CYS A 51 -16.16 0.14 -25.05
CA CYS A 51 -15.45 1.11 -24.21
C CYS A 51 -16.31 2.34 -23.90
N LYS A 52 -16.94 2.95 -24.92
CA LYS A 52 -17.80 4.13 -24.75
C LYS A 52 -19.04 3.82 -23.90
N ARG A 53 -19.65 2.66 -24.10
CA ARG A 53 -20.80 2.21 -23.30
C ARG A 53 -20.40 2.05 -21.84
N ASP A 54 -19.27 1.43 -21.58
CA ASP A 54 -18.78 1.17 -20.22
C ASP A 54 -18.38 2.48 -19.52
N ALA A 55 -17.75 3.41 -20.23
CA ALA A 55 -17.48 4.76 -19.74
C ALA A 55 -18.78 5.52 -19.38
N GLY A 56 -19.81 5.42 -20.23
CA GLY A 56 -21.12 6.01 -19.97
C GLY A 56 -21.84 5.37 -18.78
N ALA A 57 -21.72 4.04 -18.61
CA ALA A 57 -22.26 3.32 -17.46
C ALA A 57 -21.55 3.74 -16.15
N ALA A 58 -20.22 3.86 -16.17
CA ALA A 58 -19.43 4.34 -15.04
C ALA A 58 -19.85 5.77 -14.63
N LEU A 59 -20.04 6.69 -15.60
CA LEU A 59 -20.54 8.04 -15.31
C LEU A 59 -21.94 8.00 -14.68
N GLN A 60 -22.85 7.19 -15.22
CA GLN A 60 -24.20 7.05 -14.67
C GLN A 60 -24.17 6.51 -13.24
N GLN A 61 -23.33 5.51 -12.97
CA GLN A 61 -23.18 4.97 -11.63
C GLN A 61 -22.59 6.00 -10.67
N ALA A 62 -21.57 6.75 -11.08
CA ALA A 62 -20.98 7.80 -10.26
C ALA A 62 -21.97 8.94 -9.96
N LYS A 63 -22.91 9.23 -10.87
CA LYS A 63 -24.00 10.19 -10.63
C LYS A 63 -25.06 9.64 -9.67
N ARG A 64 -25.43 8.37 -9.81
CA ARG A 64 -26.43 7.70 -8.95
C ARG A 64 -25.91 7.46 -7.54
N THR A 65 -24.64 7.09 -7.45
CA THR A 65 -23.95 6.76 -6.20
C THR A 65 -22.64 7.53 -6.18
N PRO A 66 -22.68 8.82 -5.78
CA PRO A 66 -21.48 9.59 -5.59
C PRO A 66 -20.53 8.86 -4.62
N PRO A 67 -19.21 8.92 -4.84
CA PRO A 67 -18.25 8.31 -3.93
C PRO A 67 -18.48 8.85 -2.51
N ALA A 68 -18.69 7.95 -1.56
CA ALA A 68 -18.73 8.33 -0.16
C ALA A 68 -17.42 9.03 0.19
N GLN A 69 -17.51 10.20 0.81
CA GLN A 69 -16.34 10.87 1.36
C GLN A 69 -15.90 10.10 2.61
N ILE A 70 -15.12 9.04 2.41
CA ILE A 70 -14.56 8.27 3.51
C ILE A 70 -13.31 9.01 3.99
N SER A 71 -13.25 9.31 5.29
CA SER A 71 -12.08 9.96 5.86
C SER A 71 -10.87 9.03 5.84
N GLU A 72 -9.68 9.61 5.79
CA GLU A 72 -8.45 8.81 5.80
C GLU A 72 -8.25 8.05 7.11
N SER A 73 -8.83 8.55 8.21
CA SER A 73 -8.87 7.83 9.49
C SER A 73 -9.71 6.55 9.38
N THR A 74 -10.89 6.61 8.74
CA THR A 74 -11.72 5.42 8.50
C THR A 74 -11.04 4.45 7.53
N LEU A 75 -10.37 4.94 6.47
CA LEU A 75 -9.59 4.10 5.57
C LEU A 75 -8.42 3.41 6.29
N THR A 76 -7.74 4.12 7.19
CA THR A 76 -6.68 3.55 8.03
C THR A 76 -7.23 2.49 8.99
N GLN A 77 -8.37 2.74 9.63
CA GLN A 77 -9.03 1.76 10.49
C GLN A 77 -9.42 0.49 9.71
N ASN A 78 -9.95 0.64 8.50
CA ASN A 78 -10.28 -0.49 7.63
C ASN A 78 -9.04 -1.28 7.24
N ARG A 79 -7.93 -0.62 6.89
CA ARG A 79 -6.64 -1.26 6.62
C ARG A 79 -6.17 -2.09 7.82
N ILE A 80 -6.19 -1.53 9.02
CA ILE A 80 -5.78 -2.23 10.26
C ILE A 80 -6.74 -3.38 10.59
N ALA A 81 -8.05 -3.20 10.41
CA ALA A 81 -9.04 -4.23 10.69
C ALA A 81 -8.80 -5.49 9.85
N ARG A 82 -8.34 -5.34 8.59
CA ARG A 82 -7.99 -6.47 7.72
C ARG A 82 -6.84 -7.32 8.30
N CYS A 83 -5.89 -6.72 9.00
CA CYS A 83 -4.76 -7.45 9.60
C CYS A 83 -5.20 -8.39 10.73
N ARG A 84 -6.32 -8.09 11.42
CA ARG A 84 -6.81 -8.91 12.55
C ARG A 84 -7.24 -10.33 12.15
N ALA A 85 -7.43 -10.59 10.86
CA ALA A 85 -7.76 -11.93 10.36
C ALA A 85 -6.55 -12.88 10.31
N LEU A 86 -5.32 -12.39 10.50
CA LEU A 86 -4.11 -13.21 10.48
C LEU A 86 -3.97 -13.98 11.80
N GLN A 87 -3.52 -15.24 11.73
CA GLN A 87 -3.53 -16.14 12.88
C GLN A 87 -2.37 -15.91 13.86
N SER A 88 -1.19 -15.54 13.37
CA SER A 88 -0.01 -15.30 14.22
C SER A 88 0.13 -13.83 14.60
N ALA A 89 0.50 -13.56 15.85
CA ALA A 89 0.73 -12.21 16.36
C ALA A 89 1.80 -11.45 15.53
N SER A 90 2.90 -12.10 15.19
CA SER A 90 3.96 -11.50 14.36
C SER A 90 3.44 -11.08 12.97
N ALA A 91 2.70 -11.96 12.27
CA ALA A 91 2.11 -11.59 10.98
C ALA A 91 1.07 -10.45 11.10
N GLN A 92 0.34 -10.36 12.20
CA GLN A 92 -0.55 -9.22 12.45
C GLN A 92 0.24 -7.91 12.57
N GLU A 93 1.34 -7.92 13.33
CA GLU A 93 2.23 -6.77 13.51
C GLU A 93 2.87 -6.35 12.17
N ASP A 94 3.43 -7.30 11.42
CA ASP A 94 4.03 -7.05 10.10
C ASP A 94 3.01 -6.47 9.12
N CYS A 95 1.78 -7.00 9.11
CA CYS A 95 0.69 -6.48 8.29
C CYS A 95 0.35 -5.03 8.64
N VAL A 96 0.22 -4.70 9.93
CA VAL A 96 -0.09 -3.33 10.37
C VAL A 96 1.05 -2.39 9.97
N ALA A 97 2.30 -2.81 10.16
CA ALA A 97 3.46 -2.03 9.81
C ALA A 97 3.54 -1.78 8.28
N GLN A 98 3.20 -2.76 7.45
CA GLN A 98 3.08 -2.57 6.00
C GLN A 98 1.90 -1.64 5.64
N MET A 99 0.72 -1.84 6.23
CA MET A 99 -0.48 -1.06 5.94
C MET A 99 -0.37 0.41 6.36
N THR A 100 0.47 0.71 7.35
CA THR A 100 0.72 2.07 7.85
C THR A 100 2.00 2.69 7.28
N GLY A 101 2.75 1.97 6.43
CA GLY A 101 3.96 2.46 5.77
C GLY A 101 5.19 2.53 6.68
N GLN A 102 5.18 1.82 7.81
CA GLN A 102 6.33 1.73 8.72
C GLN A 102 7.45 0.86 8.14
N ILE A 103 7.10 -0.10 7.27
CA ILE A 103 8.07 -0.93 6.55
C ILE A 103 8.23 -0.37 5.13
N PRO A 104 9.48 -0.18 4.65
CA PRO A 104 9.71 0.22 3.26
C PRO A 104 9.12 -0.83 2.31
N SER A 105 8.47 -0.36 1.25
CA SER A 105 7.87 -1.22 0.23
C SER A 105 8.22 -0.75 -1.18
N LYS A 106 8.37 -1.71 -2.09
CA LYS A 106 8.49 -1.46 -3.52
C LYS A 106 7.11 -1.52 -4.15
N GLU A 107 6.77 -0.52 -4.96
CA GLU A 107 5.51 -0.50 -5.72
C GLU A 107 5.73 -1.05 -7.13
N PHE A 108 4.90 -2.01 -7.53
CA PHE A 108 4.95 -2.64 -8.85
C PHE A 108 3.70 -2.27 -9.64
N GLY A 109 3.67 -1.04 -10.15
CA GLY A 109 2.65 -0.56 -11.10
C GLY A 109 1.19 -0.91 -10.73
N SER A 110 0.33 -1.04 -11.73
CA SER A 110 -1.02 -1.57 -11.57
C SER A 110 -1.06 -3.05 -11.93
N VAL A 111 -1.68 -3.88 -11.11
CA VAL A 111 -2.05 -5.25 -11.49
C VAL A 111 -3.19 -5.21 -12.51
N GLU A 112 -3.36 -6.31 -13.26
CA GLU A 112 -4.40 -6.46 -14.30
C GLU A 112 -5.81 -6.11 -13.78
N GLY A 113 -6.11 -6.46 -12.53
CA GLY A 113 -7.40 -6.16 -11.88
C GLY A 113 -7.58 -4.72 -11.38
N GLY A 114 -6.61 -3.82 -11.58
CA GLY A 114 -6.66 -2.45 -11.09
C GLY A 114 -6.30 -2.35 -9.61
N GLY A 115 -5.03 -2.13 -9.32
CA GLY A 115 -4.53 -1.96 -7.95
C GLY A 115 -3.01 -1.87 -7.90
N ILE A 116 -2.47 -1.14 -6.94
CA ILE A 116 -1.01 -1.03 -6.77
C ILE A 116 -0.51 -2.19 -5.94
N LEU A 117 0.40 -2.99 -6.51
CA LEU A 117 1.06 -4.06 -5.78
C LEU A 117 2.23 -3.49 -4.97
N ARG A 118 2.30 -3.84 -3.68
CA ARG A 118 3.37 -3.43 -2.78
C ARG A 118 4.06 -4.66 -2.21
N GLU A 119 5.38 -4.71 -2.29
CA GLU A 119 6.19 -5.78 -1.71
C GLU A 119 7.11 -5.22 -0.62
N SER A 120 7.20 -5.94 0.49
CA SER A 120 8.18 -5.72 1.55
C SER A 120 8.87 -7.03 1.86
N THR A 121 10.19 -7.00 2.05
CA THR A 121 10.98 -8.15 2.50
C THR A 121 11.40 -7.91 3.94
N ILE A 122 11.11 -8.87 4.81
CA ILE A 122 11.45 -8.84 6.23
C ILE A 122 12.38 -10.01 6.50
N THR A 123 13.57 -9.73 7.04
CA THR A 123 14.50 -10.78 7.47
C THR A 123 14.28 -11.04 8.96
N ILE A 124 13.83 -12.25 9.30
CA ILE A 124 13.67 -12.67 10.69
C ILE A 124 14.99 -13.29 11.13
N GLN A 125 15.56 -12.81 12.23
CA GLN A 125 16.66 -13.49 12.89
C GLN A 125 16.05 -14.64 13.70
N GLU A 126 16.37 -15.89 13.33
CA GLU A 126 16.08 -17.02 14.20
C GLU A 126 16.97 -16.87 15.45
N GLU A 127 16.39 -16.50 16.58
CA GLU A 127 17.08 -16.70 17.86
C GLU A 127 17.41 -18.19 17.96
N PRO A 128 18.67 -18.56 18.25
CA PRO A 128 19.07 -19.95 18.33
C PRO A 128 18.15 -20.63 19.34
N THR A 129 17.38 -21.61 18.86
CA THR A 129 16.55 -22.44 19.71
C THR A 129 17.50 -23.07 20.72
N SER A 130 17.46 -22.59 21.97
CA SER A 130 18.17 -23.22 23.07
C SER A 130 17.52 -24.58 23.24
N VAL A 131 18.08 -25.58 22.56
CA VAL A 131 17.81 -26.98 22.80
C VAL A 131 18.21 -27.26 24.24
N VAL A 132 17.28 -27.10 25.17
CA VAL A 132 17.47 -27.58 26.54
C VAL A 132 17.75 -29.07 26.41
N PRO A 133 18.95 -29.57 26.78
CA PRO A 133 19.24 -30.98 26.71
C PRO A 133 18.22 -31.68 27.61
N THR A 134 17.38 -32.51 27.00
CA THR A 134 16.49 -33.38 27.77
C THR A 134 17.39 -34.38 28.48
N ASN A 135 17.68 -34.12 29.76
CA ASN A 135 18.36 -35.10 30.60
C ASN A 135 17.54 -36.40 30.54
N PRO A 136 18.16 -37.57 30.26
CA PRO A 136 17.42 -38.82 30.22
C PRO A 136 16.78 -39.03 31.59
N VAL A 137 15.44 -39.15 31.60
CA VAL A 137 14.68 -39.52 32.79
C VAL A 137 15.22 -40.86 33.28
N ARG A 138 15.92 -40.83 34.41
CA ARG A 138 16.36 -42.05 35.08
C ARG A 138 15.11 -42.78 35.57
N SER A 139 14.74 -43.85 34.89
CA SER A 139 13.65 -44.74 35.31
C SER A 139 13.95 -45.26 36.71
N ILE A 140 13.12 -44.87 37.68
CA ILE A 140 13.15 -45.43 39.03
C ILE A 140 12.64 -46.87 38.93
N PRO A 141 13.40 -47.88 39.39
CA PRO A 141 12.90 -49.26 39.39
C PRO A 141 11.74 -49.37 40.38
N THR A 142 10.57 -49.77 39.88
CA THR A 142 9.39 -50.09 40.68
C THR A 142 9.70 -51.30 41.56
N GLN A 143 9.74 -51.09 42.87
CA GLN A 143 9.88 -52.17 43.85
C GLN A 143 8.51 -52.87 44.00
N PRO A 144 8.44 -54.21 43.95
CA PRO A 144 7.17 -54.93 44.05
C PRO A 144 6.57 -54.81 45.46
N ALA A 145 5.25 -54.62 45.52
CA ALA A 145 4.49 -54.51 46.75
C ALA A 145 4.46 -55.83 47.55
N PRO A 146 4.40 -55.81 48.89
CA PRO A 146 4.34 -57.01 49.70
C PRO A 146 2.98 -57.71 49.57
N ILE A 147 3.03 -59.03 49.39
CA ILE A 147 1.89 -59.94 49.27
C ILE A 147 1.26 -60.13 50.66
N ARG A 148 -0.08 -60.03 50.76
CA ARG A 148 -0.84 -60.50 51.92
C ARG A 148 -1.77 -61.63 51.49
#